data_AF-A0A949ZY27-F1
#
_entry.id   AF-A0A949ZY27-F1
#
_cell.length_a   1.000
_cell.length_b   1.000
_cell.length_c   1.000
_cell.angle_alpha   90.00
_cell.angle_beta   90.00
_cell.angle_gamma   90.00
#
_symmetry.space_group_name_H-M   'P 1'
#
loop_
_entity.id
_entity.type
_entity.pdbx_description
1 polymer ?
#
loop_
_entity_poly.entity_id
_entity_poly.type
_entity_poly.pdbx_seq_one_letter_code
_entity_poly.pdbx_strand_id
1 'polypeptide(L)'
;MRDFLAPVEVAWSQYSVLLTRTQGSNWYRISDSDLYAKTTGCISRAISEPAILDLKRGGAGWVRFSDGRRCAVEQVFRRFNP
;
A
#
# COMPACT_ATOMS: atom_id res chain seq x y z
N MET A 1 -8.63 7.24 13.61
CA MET A 1 -7.52 6.46 12.97
C MET A 1 -7.05 7.11 11.66
N ARG A 2 -7.89 7.85 10.94
CA ARG A 2 -7.50 8.52 9.68
C ARG A 2 -6.93 9.93 9.90
N ASP A 3 -6.98 10.42 11.14
CA ASP A 3 -6.64 11.80 11.53
C ASP A 3 -5.14 12.07 11.53
N PHE A 4 -4.32 11.01 11.39
CA PHE A 4 -2.86 11.09 11.41
C PHE A 4 -2.20 10.45 10.18
N LEU A 5 -2.88 10.50 9.03
CA LEU A 5 -2.34 10.01 7.75
C LEU A 5 -1.95 11.20 6.86
N ALA A 6 -0.69 11.27 6.44
CA ALA A 6 -0.21 12.20 5.43
C ALA A 6 0.17 11.45 4.15
N PRO A 7 -0.17 11.98 2.95
CA PRO A 7 0.29 11.38 1.70
C PRO A 7 1.82 11.42 1.62
N VAL A 8 2.40 10.34 1.09
CA VAL A 8 3.84 10.25 0.83
C VAL A 8 4.12 10.66 -0.60
N GLU A 9 5.01 11.62 -0.76
CA GLU A 9 5.63 11.93 -2.04
C GLU A 9 6.75 10.93 -2.34
N VAL A 10 6.68 10.33 -3.52
CA VAL A 10 7.73 9.45 -4.04
C VAL A 10 8.08 9.89 -5.46
N ALA A 11 9.32 9.63 -5.86
CA ALA A 11 9.67 9.61 -7.28
C ALA A 11 9.11 8.32 -7.93
N TRP A 12 9.29 8.19 -9.24
CA TRP A 12 8.99 6.95 -9.95
C TRP A 12 9.93 5.84 -9.45
N SER A 13 9.38 4.81 -8.81
CA SER A 13 10.18 3.75 -8.20
C SER A 13 9.37 2.47 -7.96
N GLN A 14 10.09 1.35 -7.90
CA GLN A 14 9.56 0.05 -7.53
C GLN A 14 10.12 -0.40 -6.19
N TYR A 15 9.24 -0.87 -5.31
CA TYR A 15 9.57 -1.32 -3.96
C TYR A 15 9.09 -2.75 -3.74
N SER A 16 10.00 -3.66 -3.41
CA SER A 16 9.65 -4.98 -2.89
C SER A 16 9.19 -4.82 -1.45
N VAL A 17 7.95 -5.22 -1.16
CA VAL A 17 7.32 -5.03 0.15
C VAL A 17 6.56 -6.26 0.60
N LEU A 18 6.35 -6.37 1.90
CA LEU A 18 5.32 -7.23 2.47
C LEU A 18 4.10 -6.37 2.76
N LEU A 19 2.93 -6.74 2.23
CA LEU A 19 1.68 -6.04 2.48
C LEU A 19 0.82 -6.84 3.44
N THR A 20 0.47 -6.24 4.57
CA THR A 20 -0.48 -6.81 5.54
C THR A 20 -1.83 -6.15 5.36
N ARG A 21 -2.87 -6.95 5.08
CA ARG A 21 -4.23 -6.45 4.92
C ARG A 21 -4.79 -5.93 6.24
N THR A 22 -5.38 -4.74 6.22
CA THR A 22 -6.22 -4.27 7.33
C THR A 22 -7.62 -4.86 7.16
N GLN A 23 -8.08 -5.60 8.17
CA GLN A 23 -9.30 -6.41 8.12
C GLN A 23 -10.50 -5.62 7.55
N GLY A 24 -11.21 -6.22 6.60
CA GLY A 24 -12.44 -5.64 6.04
C GLY A 24 -12.25 -4.42 5.14
N SER A 25 -11.03 -4.05 4.77
CA SER A 25 -10.76 -2.83 4.00
C SER A 25 -9.86 -3.06 2.78
N ASN A 26 -9.77 -2.03 1.94
CA ASN A 26 -8.84 -1.89 0.81
C ASN A 26 -7.50 -1.23 1.23
N TRP A 27 -7.23 -1.17 2.53
CA TRP A 27 -6.01 -0.62 3.10
C TRP A 27 -5.04 -1.74 3.47
N TYR A 28 -3.79 -1.54 3.06
CA TYR A 28 -2.70 -2.46 3.33
C TYR A 28 -1.62 -1.70 4.10
N ARG A 29 -1.18 -2.26 5.22
CA ARG A 29 0.04 -1.79 5.88
C ARG A 29 1.24 -2.35 5.13
N ILE A 30 2.23 -1.51 4.87
CA ILE A 30 3.55 -1.99 4.45
C ILE A 30 4.25 -2.47 5.72
N SER A 31 4.51 -3.77 5.83
CA SER A 31 5.06 -4.38 7.06
C SER A 31 6.36 -3.70 7.48
N ASP A 32 6.60 -3.68 8.79
CA ASP A 32 7.77 -3.05 9.42
C ASP A 32 7.94 -1.54 9.12
N SER A 33 6.84 -0.88 8.77
CA SER A 33 6.80 0.57 8.57
C SER A 33 5.52 1.20 9.12
N ASP A 34 5.52 2.53 9.14
CA ASP A 34 4.32 3.34 9.39
C ASP A 34 3.60 3.73 8.11
N LEU A 35 3.84 3.00 7.02
CA LEU A 35 3.25 3.28 5.72
C LEU A 35 2.02 2.39 5.44
N TYR A 36 1.06 2.98 4.73
CA TYR A 36 -0.19 2.36 4.34
C TYR A 36 -0.49 2.65 2.88
N ALA A 37 -0.79 1.62 2.10
CA ALA A 37 -1.28 1.75 0.74
C ALA A 37 -2.80 1.61 0.71
N LYS A 38 -3.49 2.61 0.15
CA LYS A 38 -4.91 2.51 -0.17
C LYS A 38 -5.07 2.05 -1.59
N THR A 39 -5.80 0.95 -1.79
CA THR A 39 -5.99 0.35 -3.12
C THR A 39 -7.42 0.53 -3.61
N THR A 40 -7.66 0.46 -4.91
CA THR A 40 -9.03 0.40 -5.44
C THR A 40 -9.41 -1.05 -5.73
N GLY A 41 -10.49 -1.53 -5.13
CA GLY A 41 -11.07 -2.85 -5.43
C GLY A 41 -10.20 -4.08 -5.08
N CYS A 42 -9.10 -3.90 -4.34
CA CYS A 42 -8.19 -4.99 -4.00
C CYS A 42 -8.55 -5.60 -2.64
N ILE A 43 -9.11 -6.81 -2.65
CA ILE A 43 -9.33 -7.60 -1.45
C ILE A 43 -8.48 -8.87 -1.56
N SER A 44 -7.23 -8.81 -1.09
CA SER A 44 -6.42 -10.01 -0.93
C SER A 44 -7.05 -10.89 0.16
N ARG A 45 -7.02 -12.21 -0.09
CA ARG A 45 -7.49 -13.22 0.88
C ARG A 45 -6.42 -13.51 1.93
N ALA A 46 -5.15 -13.27 1.62
CA ALA A 46 -4.04 -13.47 2.54
C ALA A 46 -3.95 -12.33 3.56
N ILE A 47 -3.57 -12.66 4.80
CA ILE A 47 -3.34 -11.68 5.87
C ILE A 47 -2.09 -10.83 5.56
N SER A 48 -1.01 -11.47 5.15
CA SER A 48 0.22 -10.83 4.71
C SER A 48 0.73 -11.50 3.43
N GLU A 49 1.19 -10.71 2.47
CA GLU A 49 1.60 -11.22 1.18
C GLU A 49 2.74 -10.39 0.56
N PRO A 50 3.80 -11.02 0.03
CA PRO A 50 4.85 -10.33 -0.71
C PRO A 50 4.30 -9.70 -1.99
N ALA A 51 4.73 -8.47 -2.27
CA ALA A 51 4.32 -7.73 -3.44
C ALA A 51 5.39 -6.75 -3.93
N ILE A 52 5.22 -6.28 -5.17
CA ILE A 52 5.95 -5.14 -5.71
C ILE A 52 4.99 -3.95 -5.80
N LEU A 53 5.33 -2.86 -5.12
CA LEU A 53 4.69 -1.55 -5.28
C LEU A 53 5.42 -0.76 -6.37
N ASP A 54 4.72 -0.49 -7.46
CA ASP A 54 5.19 0.33 -8.57
C ASP A 54 4.47 1.68 -8.52
N LEU A 55 5.17 2.70 -8.01
CA LEU A 55 4.59 4.00 -7.71
C LEU A 55 5.07 5.06 -8.70
N LYS A 56 4.15 5.94 -9.06
CA LYS A 56 4.40 7.15 -9.84
C LYS A 56 4.65 8.33 -8.91
N ARG A 57 5.08 9.46 -9.49
CA ARG A 57 5.12 10.74 -8.78
C ARG A 57 3.78 11.01 -8.08
N GLY A 58 3.82 11.38 -6.80
CA GLY A 58 2.64 11.60 -5.96
C GLY A 58 2.18 10.37 -5.16
N GLY A 59 2.71 9.17 -5.38
CA GLY A 59 2.42 7.99 -4.54
C GLY A 59 1.22 7.13 -4.97
N ALA A 60 0.61 7.45 -6.11
CA ALA A 60 -0.35 6.58 -6.80
C ALA A 60 0.39 5.56 -7.68
N GLY A 61 -0.24 4.42 -8.00
CA GLY A 61 0.41 3.41 -8.83
C GLY A 61 -0.27 2.06 -8.83
N TRP A 62 0.54 1.01 -8.75
CA TRP A 62 0.09 -0.38 -8.77
C TRP A 62 0.79 -1.23 -7.73
N VAL A 63 0.06 -2.19 -7.19
CA VAL A 63 0.65 -3.33 -6.49
C VAL A 63 0.58 -4.55 -7.42
N ARG A 64 1.63 -5.36 -7.43
CA ARG A 64 1.67 -6.67 -8.09
C ARG A 64 2.00 -7.73 -7.04
N PHE A 65 1.11 -8.69 -6.85
CA PHE A 65 1.30 -9.82 -5.94
C PHE A 65 1.99 -10.99 -6.66
N SER A 66 2.57 -11.88 -5.87
CA SER A 66 3.28 -13.06 -6.38
C SER A 66 2.42 -14.02 -7.21
N ASP A 67 1.11 -14.05 -6.96
CA ASP A 67 0.14 -14.85 -7.69
C ASP A 67 -0.35 -14.20 -9.00
N GLY A 68 0.28 -13.10 -9.42
CA GLY A 68 -0.04 -12.38 -10.64
C GLY A 68 -1.18 -11.37 -10.51
N ARG A 69 -1.85 -11.28 -9.35
CA ARG A 69 -2.85 -10.23 -9.13
C ARG A 69 -2.21 -8.85 -9.17
N ARG A 70 -2.92 -7.92 -9.79
CA ARG A 70 -2.52 -6.51 -9.88
C ARG A 70 -3.67 -5.62 -9.45
N CYS A 71 -3.37 -4.66 -8.58
CA CYS A 71 -4.37 -3.71 -8.09
C CYS A 71 -3.87 -2.28 -8.17
N ALA A 72 -4.78 -1.34 -8.45
CA ALA A 72 -4.45 0.08 -8.42
C ALA A 72 -4.21 0.54 -6.98
N VAL A 73 -3.20 1.38 -6.79
CA VAL A 73 -2.92 2.11 -5.56
C VAL A 73 -3.36 3.55 -5.79
N GLU A 74 -4.32 4.00 -4.99
CA GLU A 74 -4.81 5.38 -5.01
C GLU A 74 -3.75 6.32 -4.48
N GLN A 75 -3.17 5.95 -3.33
CA GLN A 75 -2.18 6.76 -2.62
C GLN A 75 -1.49 5.90 -1.55
N VAL A 76 -0.20 6.19 -1.31
CA VAL A 76 0.52 5.75 -0.10
C VAL A 76 0.53 6.86 0.94
N PHE A 77 0.22 6.48 2.18
CA PHE A 77 0.16 7.37 3.32
C PHE A 77 1.18 6.93 4.38
N ARG A 78 1.73 7.90 5.11
CA ARG A 78 2.46 7.66 6.34
C ARG A 78 1.55 7.99 7.51
N ARG A 79 1.48 7.08 8.48
CA ARG A 79 0.96 7.37 9.79
C ARG A 79 2.02 8.09 10.59
N PHE A 80 1.69 9.26 11.13
CA PHE A 80 2.48 9.88 12.17
C PHE A 80 1.75 9.66 13.50
N ASN A 81 2.50 9.46 14.58
CA ASN A 81 1.94 9.55 15.91
C ASN A 81 2.28 10.96 16.40
N PRO A 82 1.29 11.77 16.84
CA PRO A 82 1.61 13.02 17.53
C PRO A 82 2.38 12.75 18.83
#